data_AF-A0A1E3J2W4-F1
#
_entry.id   AF-A0A1E3J2W4-F1
#
_cell.length_a   1.000
_cell.length_b   1.000
_cell.length_c   1.000
_cell.angle_alpha   90.00
_cell.angle_beta   90.00
_cell.angle_gamma   90.00
#
_symmetry.space_group_name_H-M   'P 1'
#
loop_
_entity.id
_entity.type
_entity.pdbx_description
1 polymer ?
#
loop_
_entity_poly.entity_id
_entity_poly.type
_entity_poly.pdbx_seq_one_letter_code
_entity_poly.pdbx_strand_id
1 'polypeptide(L)'
;MATQKTINALRELSTCEISDALIKLGLTTGGFIPDLHIFSPRHTESLKVVGPAFTVQMVAENVKRDENPPKTEEHFVFANYHTTLGQKSFVRPSALSVPVDMSPLSYSSPEVTQLYDPAFDYKISVNPGDIIVGDEDGCVAIPPELVEQVLKKAVTGREVDDNVKKDLEAGKGVKESMAKWRGGGGKGESGKP
;
A
#
# COMPACT_ATOMS: atom_id res chain seq x y z
N MET A 1 16.09 -7.13 -6.47
CA MET A 1 15.65 -5.73 -6.62
C MET A 1 14.65 -5.65 -7.76
N ALA A 2 13.58 -4.85 -7.62
CA ALA A 2 12.64 -4.63 -8.73
C ALA A 2 13.37 -3.98 -9.91
N THR A 3 13.12 -4.47 -11.11
CA THR A 3 13.73 -3.92 -12.33
C THR A 3 13.03 -2.63 -12.74
N GLN A 4 13.70 -1.77 -13.51
CA GLN A 4 13.06 -0.56 -14.07
C GLN A 4 11.82 -0.90 -14.91
N LYS A 5 11.83 -2.05 -15.60
CA LYS A 5 10.67 -2.55 -16.34
C LYS A 5 9.47 -2.80 -15.42
N THR A 6 9.71 -3.42 -14.26
CA THR A 6 8.70 -3.70 -13.25
C THR A 6 8.13 -2.41 -12.66
N ILE A 7 9.00 -1.44 -12.34
CA ILE A 7 8.60 -0.12 -11.83
C ILE A 7 7.71 0.60 -12.85
N ASN A 8 8.09 0.58 -14.13
CA ASN A 8 7.29 1.22 -15.18
C ASN A 8 5.93 0.53 -15.34
N ALA A 9 5.86 -0.80 -15.23
CA ALA A 9 4.58 -1.51 -15.29
C ALA A 9 3.65 -1.17 -14.10
N LEU A 10 4.21 -0.99 -12.90
CA LEU A 10 3.45 -0.58 -11.72
C LEU A 10 2.93 0.87 -11.81
N ARG A 11 3.60 1.75 -12.57
CA ARG A 11 3.13 3.13 -12.78
C ARG A 11 1.80 3.20 -13.52
N GLU A 12 1.50 2.18 -14.33
CA GLU A 12 0.26 2.10 -15.12
C GLU A 12 -0.94 1.57 -14.31
N LEU A 13 -0.73 1.10 -13.07
CA LEU A 13 -1.76 0.50 -12.20
C LEU A 13 -2.13 1.45 -11.06
N SER A 14 -3.40 1.48 -10.65
CA SER A 14 -3.84 2.23 -9.45
C SER A 14 -3.46 1.49 -8.16
N THR A 15 -3.37 2.23 -7.05
CA THR A 15 -3.19 1.63 -5.71
C THR A 15 -4.32 0.66 -5.37
N CYS A 16 -5.55 0.98 -5.75
CA CYS A 16 -6.72 0.10 -5.60
C CYS A 16 -6.54 -1.24 -6.31
N GLU A 17 -6.09 -1.25 -7.58
CA GLU A 17 -5.87 -2.49 -8.35
C GLU A 17 -4.76 -3.36 -7.75
N ILE A 18 -3.70 -2.70 -7.26
CA ILE A 18 -2.58 -3.37 -6.58
C ILE A 18 -3.06 -3.99 -5.27
N SER A 19 -3.85 -3.27 -4.48
CA SER A 19 -4.41 -3.73 -3.21
C SER A 19 -5.31 -4.95 -3.42
N ASP A 20 -6.21 -4.90 -4.39
CA ASP A 20 -7.08 -6.03 -4.78
C ASP A 20 -6.25 -7.28 -5.16
N ALA A 21 -5.14 -7.08 -5.88
CA ALA A 21 -4.24 -8.17 -6.25
C ALA A 21 -3.51 -8.77 -5.04
N LEU A 22 -3.06 -7.93 -4.10
CA LEU A 22 -2.39 -8.35 -2.86
C LEU A 22 -3.34 -9.12 -1.93
N ILE A 23 -4.59 -8.68 -1.79
CA ILE A 23 -5.63 -9.41 -1.04
C ILE A 23 -5.83 -10.81 -1.63
N LYS A 24 -5.91 -10.91 -2.97
CA LYS A 24 -6.00 -12.20 -3.68
C LYS A 24 -4.74 -13.08 -3.58
N LEU A 25 -3.62 -12.53 -3.10
CA LEU A 25 -2.38 -13.25 -2.83
C LEU A 25 -2.22 -13.62 -1.35
N GLY A 26 -3.20 -13.27 -0.51
CA GLY A 26 -3.22 -13.60 0.92
C GLY A 26 -2.72 -12.49 1.83
N LEU A 27 -2.33 -11.33 1.30
CA LEU A 27 -2.02 -10.16 2.12
C LEU A 27 -3.32 -9.42 2.45
N THR A 28 -3.89 -9.72 3.62
CA THR A 28 -5.23 -9.27 4.05
C THR A 28 -5.43 -7.76 4.04
N THR A 29 -4.38 -7.00 4.34
CA THR A 29 -4.38 -5.53 4.35
C THR A 29 -4.28 -4.91 2.95
N GLY A 30 -4.06 -5.72 1.91
CA GLY A 30 -3.80 -5.25 0.55
C GLY A 30 -2.54 -4.41 0.43
N GLY A 31 -1.64 -4.47 1.42
CA GLY A 31 -0.45 -3.63 1.50
C GLY A 31 -0.74 -2.15 1.73
N PHE A 32 -2.00 -1.77 2.00
CA PHE A 32 -2.40 -0.39 2.22
C PHE A 32 -1.72 0.21 3.46
N ILE A 33 -1.14 1.40 3.32
CA ILE A 33 -0.58 2.18 4.42
C ILE A 33 -1.61 3.23 4.85
N PRO A 34 -2.26 3.05 6.01
CA PRO A 34 -3.33 3.93 6.46
C PRO A 34 -2.82 5.32 6.82
N ASP A 35 -3.76 6.28 6.80
CA ASP A 35 -3.59 7.67 7.23
C ASP A 35 -2.56 8.47 6.42
N LEU A 36 -2.06 7.92 5.32
CA LEU A 36 -1.03 8.52 4.51
C LEU A 36 -1.64 9.28 3.32
N HIS A 37 -1.50 10.60 3.33
CA HIS A 37 -2.06 11.47 2.28
C HIS A 37 -0.96 12.14 1.44
N ILE A 38 -1.27 12.38 0.16
CA ILE A 38 -0.39 13.17 -0.71
C ILE A 38 -0.37 14.60 -0.20
N PHE A 39 0.82 15.06 0.17
CA PHE A 39 1.04 16.46 0.53
C PHE A 39 1.59 17.30 -0.62
N SER A 40 2.42 16.69 -1.46
CA SER A 40 3.11 17.31 -2.59
C SER A 40 3.34 16.29 -3.70
N PRO A 41 3.20 16.68 -4.99
CA PRO A 41 2.89 18.02 -5.49
C PRO A 41 1.39 18.36 -5.42
N ARG A 42 1.04 19.63 -5.17
CA ARG A 42 -0.36 20.09 -5.11
C ARG A 42 -0.92 20.60 -6.47
N HIS A 43 -0.06 20.72 -7.48
CA HIS A 43 -0.36 21.44 -8.74
C HIS A 43 0.18 20.74 -10.00
N THR A 44 0.52 19.45 -9.97
CA THR A 44 0.97 18.73 -11.17
C THR A 44 -0.03 17.64 -11.57
N GLU A 45 -0.18 17.43 -12.88
CA GLU A 45 -1.21 16.57 -13.48
C GLU A 45 -1.02 15.06 -13.24
N SER A 46 0.14 14.61 -12.74
CA SER A 46 0.40 13.20 -12.42
C SER A 46 0.93 13.09 -10.99
N LEU A 47 0.12 12.49 -10.11
CA LEU A 47 0.41 12.30 -8.68
C LEU A 47 0.94 10.88 -8.37
N LYS A 48 1.61 10.24 -9.33
CA LYS A 48 2.03 8.84 -9.21
C LYS A 48 3.47 8.69 -8.70
N VAL A 49 3.62 8.12 -7.51
CA VAL A 49 4.92 7.72 -6.96
C VAL A 49 5.06 6.20 -7.04
N VAL A 50 6.17 5.74 -7.60
CA VAL A 50 6.55 4.32 -7.62
C VAL A 50 8.05 4.21 -7.39
N GLY A 51 8.46 3.49 -6.36
CA GLY A 51 9.88 3.29 -6.06
C GLY A 51 10.13 2.37 -4.87
N PRO A 52 11.39 1.95 -4.66
CA PRO A 52 11.76 1.14 -3.51
C PRO A 52 11.68 1.96 -2.21
N ALA A 53 11.24 1.31 -1.13
CA ALA A 53 11.17 1.87 0.20
C ALA A 53 12.58 2.02 0.77
N PHE A 54 12.92 3.26 1.15
CA PHE A 54 14.03 3.53 2.04
C PHE A 54 13.46 3.89 3.41
N THR A 55 13.53 2.94 4.35
CA THR A 55 12.87 3.08 5.64
C THR A 55 13.75 3.80 6.66
N VAL A 56 13.12 4.63 7.49
CA VAL A 56 13.77 5.38 8.57
C VAL A 56 12.95 5.18 9.84
N GLN A 57 13.58 4.63 10.88
CA GLN A 57 12.96 4.54 12.19
C GLN A 57 13.27 5.80 13.00
N MET A 58 12.22 6.39 13.55
CA MET A 58 12.29 7.56 14.42
C MET A 58 12.01 7.15 15.87
N VAL A 59 12.69 7.76 16.83
CA VAL A 59 12.45 7.60 18.27
C VAL A 59 12.34 8.97 18.92
N ALA A 60 11.69 9.03 20.09
CA ALA A 60 11.66 10.24 20.89
C ALA A 60 13.08 10.70 21.28
N GLU A 61 13.29 12.01 21.35
CA GLU A 61 14.62 12.62 21.56
C GLU A 61 15.32 12.09 22.83
N ASN A 62 14.55 11.74 23.86
CA ASN A 62 15.03 11.23 25.14
C ASN A 62 15.43 9.73 25.15
N VAL A 63 15.24 9.00 24.05
CA VAL A 63 15.71 7.62 23.88
C VAL A 63 17.21 7.64 23.55
N LYS A 64 18.00 6.63 23.96
CA LYS A 64 19.47 6.57 23.70
C LYS A 64 19.80 6.29 22.23
N ARG A 65 20.91 6.84 21.73
CA ARG A 65 21.33 6.83 20.32
C ARG A 65 21.97 5.48 19.96
N ASP A 66 21.49 4.87 18.88
CA ASP A 66 22.24 3.86 18.12
C ASP A 66 22.87 4.57 16.91
N GLU A 67 24.14 4.31 16.63
CA GLU A 67 25.00 5.20 15.82
C GLU A 67 24.87 5.01 14.29
N ASN A 68 24.97 6.16 13.60
CA ASN A 68 25.30 6.40 12.18
C ASN A 68 24.28 6.08 11.05
N PRO A 69 23.34 7.01 10.75
CA PRO A 69 22.43 6.89 9.60
C PRO A 69 23.04 7.43 8.27
N PRO A 70 22.99 6.70 7.14
CA PRO A 70 23.36 7.22 5.81
C PRO A 70 22.45 8.37 5.30
N LYS A 71 22.98 9.23 4.42
CA LYS A 71 22.23 10.33 3.77
C LYS A 71 21.64 9.86 2.43
N THR A 72 20.43 10.29 2.10
CA THR A 72 19.76 10.04 0.81
C THR A 72 19.78 11.28 -0.09
N GLU A 73 19.82 11.08 -1.41
CA GLU A 73 20.02 12.14 -2.42
C GLU A 73 18.71 12.76 -2.97
N GLU A 74 17.55 12.09 -2.85
CA GLU A 74 16.24 12.59 -3.34
C GLU A 74 15.08 12.24 -2.37
N HIS A 75 14.00 13.04 -2.38
CA HIS A 75 12.88 12.90 -1.44
C HIS A 75 11.50 13.13 -2.08
N PHE A 76 10.66 12.09 -2.05
CA PHE A 76 9.20 12.21 -2.16
C PHE A 76 8.60 11.97 -0.77
N VAL A 77 7.67 12.83 -0.33
CA VAL A 77 7.17 12.81 1.05
C VAL A 77 5.66 12.63 1.05
N PHE A 78 5.24 11.55 1.69
CA PHE A 78 3.89 11.37 2.18
C PHE A 78 3.90 11.48 3.70
N ALA A 79 2.86 12.05 4.30
CA ALA A 79 2.81 12.27 5.74
C ALA A 79 1.37 12.23 6.26
N ASN A 80 1.19 11.69 7.46
CA ASN A 80 -0.12 11.66 8.12
C ASN A 80 -0.54 13.06 8.58
N TYR A 81 0.43 13.88 9.02
CA TYR A 81 0.18 15.23 9.51
C TYR A 81 1.34 16.16 9.14
N HIS A 82 1.03 17.46 9.08
CA HIS A 82 2.03 18.52 9.02
C HIS A 82 2.21 19.12 10.41
N THR A 83 3.44 19.46 10.77
CA THR A 83 3.76 20.19 12.00
C THR A 83 4.63 21.39 11.66
N THR A 84 4.40 22.51 12.34
CA THR A 84 5.27 23.70 12.28
C THR A 84 6.48 23.56 13.21
N LEU A 85 6.47 22.54 14.08
CA LEU A 85 7.54 22.30 15.03
C LEU A 85 8.69 21.54 14.38
N GLY A 86 9.91 21.99 14.66
CA GLY A 86 11.10 21.33 14.17
C GLY A 86 11.26 19.93 14.75
N GLN A 87 11.71 18.99 13.92
CA GLN A 87 11.94 17.59 14.28
C GLN A 87 12.75 17.44 15.60
N LYS A 88 13.82 18.24 15.76
CA LYS A 88 14.73 18.24 16.91
C LYS A 88 14.05 18.39 18.28
N SER A 89 12.84 18.94 18.32
CA SER A 89 12.13 19.16 19.59
C SER A 89 11.39 17.90 20.08
N PHE A 90 11.21 16.88 19.23
CA PHE A 90 10.34 15.75 19.55
C PHE A 90 10.93 14.39 19.18
N VAL A 91 11.55 14.26 18.00
CA VAL A 91 11.98 12.98 17.46
C VAL A 91 13.33 13.05 16.74
N ARG A 92 14.02 11.92 16.68
CA ARG A 92 15.27 11.77 15.92
C ARG A 92 15.32 10.40 15.24
N PRO A 93 16.07 10.25 14.14
CA PRO A 93 16.32 8.94 13.56
C PRO A 93 17.12 8.07 14.55
N SER A 94 16.72 6.82 14.71
CA SER A 94 17.46 5.79 15.46
C SER A 94 18.15 4.78 14.54
N ALA A 95 17.48 4.40 13.45
CA ALA A 95 17.96 3.38 12.52
C ALA A 95 17.45 3.66 11.11
N LEU A 96 18.23 3.27 10.10
CA LEU A 96 17.82 3.32 8.70
C LEU A 96 17.79 1.91 8.12
N SER A 97 17.02 1.74 7.04
CA SER A 97 16.90 0.46 6.34
C SER A 97 16.57 -0.69 7.30
N VAL A 98 15.66 -0.41 8.24
CA VAL A 98 15.05 -1.39 9.14
C VAL A 98 13.55 -1.49 8.85
N PRO A 99 12.89 -2.63 9.10
CA PRO A 99 11.44 -2.73 8.99
C PRO A 99 10.74 -1.69 9.86
N VAL A 100 9.74 -1.02 9.31
CA VAL A 100 8.88 -0.08 10.05
C VAL A 100 7.49 -0.70 10.18
N ASP A 101 6.98 -0.72 11.41
CA ASP A 101 5.62 -1.15 11.69
C ASP A 101 4.66 0.04 11.52
N MET A 102 3.75 -0.09 10.56
CA MET A 102 2.72 0.87 10.18
C MET A 102 1.32 0.37 10.55
N SER A 103 1.22 -0.66 11.40
CA SER A 103 -0.06 -1.20 11.84
C SER A 103 -0.80 -0.15 12.68
N PRO A 104 -2.09 0.11 12.45
CA PRO A 104 -2.89 1.05 13.26
C PRO A 104 -2.81 0.78 14.75
N LEU A 105 -2.76 -0.51 15.13
CA LEU A 105 -2.65 -0.96 16.51
C LEU A 105 -1.35 -0.53 17.19
N SER A 106 -0.31 -0.18 16.43
CA SER A 106 1.01 0.19 16.95
C SER A 106 1.10 1.67 17.34
N TYR A 107 0.20 2.52 16.85
CA TYR A 107 0.19 3.96 17.12
C TYR A 107 -1.15 4.52 17.60
N SER A 108 -2.22 3.72 17.56
CA SER A 108 -3.55 4.13 18.05
C SER A 108 -3.60 4.19 19.58
N SER A 109 -4.46 5.07 20.11
CA SER A 109 -4.75 5.07 21.55
C SER A 109 -5.50 3.79 21.95
N PRO A 110 -5.51 3.41 23.24
CA PRO A 110 -6.28 2.26 23.70
C PRO A 110 -7.77 2.33 23.34
N GLU A 111 -8.36 3.53 23.33
CA GLU A 111 -9.77 3.75 22.99
C GLU A 111 -10.04 3.52 21.50
N VAL A 112 -9.14 3.99 20.63
CA VAL A 112 -9.27 3.77 19.18
C VAL A 112 -8.99 2.31 18.83
N THR A 113 -8.04 1.68 19.53
CA THR A 113 -7.70 0.26 19.36
C THR A 113 -8.92 -0.65 19.56
N GLN A 114 -9.83 -0.30 20.47
CA GLN A 114 -11.06 -1.06 20.74
C GLN A 114 -12.09 -1.01 19.60
N LEU A 115 -11.94 -0.09 18.64
CA LEU A 115 -12.83 0.02 17.48
C LEU A 115 -12.46 -0.95 16.35
N TYR A 116 -11.24 -1.51 16.37
CA TYR A 116 -10.80 -2.47 15.37
C TYR A 116 -11.37 -3.87 15.66
N ASP A 117 -11.83 -4.55 14.61
CA ASP A 117 -12.30 -5.93 14.72
C ASP A 117 -11.13 -6.87 15.09
N PRO A 118 -11.14 -7.54 16.26
CA PRO A 118 -10.05 -8.42 16.68
C PRO A 118 -9.86 -9.64 15.76
N ALA A 119 -10.83 -9.96 14.89
CA ALA A 119 -10.71 -11.06 13.93
C ALA A 119 -9.86 -10.71 12.70
N PHE A 120 -9.59 -9.43 12.45
CA PHE A 120 -8.82 -9.00 11.29
C PHE A 120 -7.35 -8.74 11.64
N ASP A 121 -6.44 -9.25 10.81
CA ASP A 121 -5.00 -9.01 10.96
C ASP A 121 -4.63 -7.67 10.30
N TYR A 122 -4.50 -6.63 11.12
CA TYR A 122 -4.11 -5.27 10.70
C TYR A 122 -2.59 -5.08 10.61
N LYS A 123 -1.81 -6.16 10.57
CA LYS A 123 -0.35 -6.06 10.51
C LYS A 123 0.11 -5.47 9.18
N ILE A 124 0.78 -4.33 9.25
CA ILE A 124 1.36 -3.64 8.10
C ILE A 124 2.82 -3.34 8.45
N SER A 125 3.74 -3.97 7.75
CA SER A 125 5.17 -3.69 7.89
C SER A 125 5.74 -3.30 6.55
N VAL A 126 6.47 -2.19 6.53
CA VAL A 126 7.23 -1.74 5.35
C VAL A 126 8.69 -2.12 5.58
N ASN A 127 9.19 -3.01 4.73
CA ASN A 127 10.58 -3.44 4.76
C ASN A 127 11.42 -2.60 3.80
N PRO A 128 12.74 -2.50 4.05
CA PRO A 128 13.66 -1.91 3.09
C PRO A 128 13.57 -2.63 1.75
N GLY A 129 13.38 -1.87 0.68
CA GLY A 129 13.29 -2.39 -0.68
C GLY A 129 11.89 -2.84 -1.13
N ASP A 130 10.89 -2.84 -0.25
CA ASP A 130 9.48 -2.97 -0.65
C ASP A 130 9.12 -1.91 -1.70
N ILE A 131 8.29 -2.23 -2.68
CA ILE A 131 7.91 -1.26 -3.70
C ILE A 131 6.72 -0.46 -3.20
N ILE A 132 6.95 0.82 -2.97
CA ILE A 132 5.91 1.78 -2.62
C ILE A 132 5.24 2.27 -3.89
N VAL A 133 3.92 2.19 -3.93
CA VAL A 133 3.09 2.81 -4.95
C VAL A 133 2.10 3.75 -4.27
N GLY A 134 2.07 5.01 -4.69
CA GLY A 134 1.12 6.00 -4.17
C GLY A 134 0.49 6.82 -5.28
N ASP A 135 -0.81 7.08 -5.16
CA ASP A 135 -1.65 7.95 -6.00
C ASP A 135 -2.72 8.65 -5.15
N GLU A 136 -3.73 9.29 -5.77
CA GLU A 136 -4.76 10.05 -5.05
C GLU A 136 -5.54 9.26 -4.00
N ASP A 137 -5.64 7.94 -4.13
CA ASP A 137 -6.38 7.07 -3.22
C ASP A 137 -5.55 6.69 -1.98
N GLY A 138 -4.23 6.90 -2.00
CA GLY A 138 -3.34 6.64 -0.87
C GLY A 138 -2.05 5.95 -1.29
N CYS A 139 -1.59 5.03 -0.45
CA CYS A 139 -0.29 4.38 -0.62
C CYS A 139 -0.35 2.89 -0.28
N VAL A 140 0.36 2.08 -1.05
CA VAL A 140 0.50 0.64 -0.85
C VAL A 140 1.98 0.23 -0.86
N ALA A 141 2.35 -0.72 -0.01
CA ALA A 141 3.66 -1.37 0.00
C ALA A 141 3.55 -2.79 -0.57
N ILE A 142 4.41 -3.10 -1.53
CA ILE A 142 4.45 -4.39 -2.22
C ILE A 142 5.77 -5.10 -1.86
N PRO A 143 5.73 -6.26 -1.20
CA PRO A 143 6.93 -7.07 -1.01
C PRO A 143 7.56 -7.43 -2.37
N PRO A 144 8.89 -7.28 -2.56
CA PRO A 144 9.55 -7.46 -3.86
C PRO A 144 9.25 -8.80 -4.54
N GLU A 145 9.10 -9.87 -3.75
CA GLU A 145 8.78 -11.22 -4.18
C GLU A 145 7.35 -11.38 -4.72
N LEU A 146 6.43 -10.50 -4.36
CA LEU A 146 5.05 -10.53 -4.81
C LEU A 146 4.81 -9.68 -6.06
N VAL A 147 5.73 -8.78 -6.42
CA VAL A 147 5.52 -7.78 -7.47
C VAL A 147 5.10 -8.39 -8.80
N GLU A 148 5.75 -9.47 -9.25
CA GLU A 148 5.39 -10.12 -10.52
C GLU A 148 3.99 -10.75 -10.49
N GLN A 149 3.59 -11.28 -9.34
CA GLN A 149 2.26 -11.89 -9.16
C GLN A 149 1.17 -10.82 -9.08
N VAL A 150 1.47 -9.71 -8.42
CA VAL A 150 0.62 -8.52 -8.35
C VAL A 150 0.36 -7.99 -9.75
N LEU A 151 1.41 -7.78 -10.56
CA LEU A 151 1.25 -7.28 -11.93
C LEU A 151 0.31 -8.16 -12.76
N LYS A 152 0.48 -9.49 -12.70
CA LYS A 152 -0.39 -10.44 -13.42
C LYS A 152 -1.85 -10.34 -12.95
N LYS A 153 -2.08 -10.37 -11.64
CA LYS A 153 -3.44 -10.33 -11.07
C LYS A 153 -4.12 -8.97 -11.25
N ALA A 154 -3.38 -7.87 -11.17
CA ALA A 154 -3.90 -6.53 -11.33
C ALA A 154 -4.35 -6.27 -12.78
N VAL A 155 -3.56 -6.70 -13.78
CA VAL A 155 -3.96 -6.61 -15.19
C VAL A 155 -5.24 -7.40 -15.47
N THR A 156 -5.32 -8.65 -15.00
CA THR A 156 -6.57 -9.44 -15.13
C THR A 156 -7.73 -8.80 -14.36
N GLY A 157 -7.48 -8.21 -13.20
CA GLY A 157 -8.49 -7.47 -12.43
C GLY A 157 -9.04 -6.27 -13.19
N ARG A 158 -8.16 -5.47 -13.80
CA ARG A 158 -8.53 -4.33 -14.65
C ARG A 158 -9.42 -4.76 -15.81
N GLU A 159 -9.06 -5.82 -16.54
CA GLU A 159 -9.88 -6.31 -17.65
C GLU A 159 -11.28 -6.72 -17.21
N VAL A 160 -11.39 -7.36 -16.04
CA VAL A 160 -12.68 -7.72 -15.43
C VAL A 160 -13.50 -6.46 -15.10
N ASP A 161 -12.86 -5.45 -14.50
CA ASP A 161 -13.52 -4.20 -14.11
C ASP A 161 -13.94 -3.34 -15.31
N ASP A 162 -13.13 -3.30 -16.36
CA ASP A 162 -13.47 -2.65 -17.63
C ASP A 162 -14.72 -3.28 -18.27
N ASN A 163 -14.87 -4.60 -18.19
CA ASN A 163 -16.05 -5.30 -18.70
C ASN A 163 -17.29 -5.05 -17.85
N VAL A 164 -17.14 -4.97 -16.52
CA VAL A 164 -18.23 -4.55 -15.63
C VAL A 164 -18.65 -3.12 -15.96
N LYS A 165 -17.69 -2.20 -16.13
CA LYS A 165 -17.95 -0.81 -16.50
C LYS A 165 -18.75 -0.70 -17.80
N LYS A 166 -18.35 -1.42 -18.86
CA LYS A 166 -19.10 -1.46 -20.13
C LYS A 166 -20.52 -1.97 -19.97
N ASP A 167 -20.72 -3.01 -19.16
CA ASP A 167 -22.06 -3.56 -18.89
C ASP A 167 -22.94 -2.53 -18.15
N LEU A 168 -22.38 -1.77 -17.21
CA LEU A 168 -23.07 -0.69 -16.50
C LEU A 168 -23.41 0.49 -17.42
N GLU A 169 -22.48 0.91 -18.28
CA GLU A 169 -22.71 1.97 -19.28
C GLU A 169 -23.80 1.58 -20.29
N ALA A 170 -23.93 0.28 -20.57
CA ALA A 170 -25.02 -0.27 -21.39
C ALA A 170 -26.35 -0.42 -20.63
N GLY A 171 -26.44 0.01 -19.37
CA GLY A 171 -27.65 -0.03 -18.55
C GLY A 171 -27.97 -1.38 -17.91
N LYS A 172 -27.04 -2.33 -17.87
CA LYS A 172 -27.24 -3.61 -17.18
C LYS A 172 -27.17 -3.45 -15.67
N GLY A 173 -27.76 -4.39 -14.94
CA GLY A 173 -27.77 -4.37 -13.48
C GLY A 173 -26.38 -4.60 -12.87
N VAL A 174 -26.06 -3.89 -11.78
CA VAL A 174 -24.79 -4.03 -11.04
C VAL A 174 -24.56 -5.47 -10.56
N LYS A 175 -25.58 -6.08 -9.95
CA LYS A 175 -25.47 -7.43 -9.40
C LYS A 175 -25.21 -8.48 -10.49
N GLU A 176 -25.86 -8.35 -11.64
CA GLU A 176 -25.70 -9.26 -12.78
C GLU A 176 -24.30 -9.13 -13.39
N SER A 177 -23.85 -7.89 -13.63
CA SER A 177 -22.55 -7.60 -14.23
C SER A 177 -21.41 -8.09 -13.34
N MET A 178 -21.48 -7.84 -12.03
CA MET A 178 -20.50 -8.31 -11.05
C MET A 178 -20.47 -9.86 -10.98
N ALA A 179 -21.63 -10.52 -10.95
CA ALA A 179 -21.69 -11.98 -10.92
C ALA A 179 -21.10 -12.61 -12.19
N LYS A 180 -21.35 -12.01 -13.35
CA LYS A 180 -20.85 -12.48 -14.64
C LYS A 180 -19.34 -12.39 -14.76
N TRP A 181 -18.74 -11.26 -14.38
CA TRP A 181 -17.32 -10.99 -14.63
C TRP A 181 -16.42 -11.29 -13.43
N ARG A 182 -16.85 -10.99 -12.19
CA ARG A 182 -16.08 -11.26 -10.97
C ARG A 182 -16.41 -12.63 -10.34
N GLY A 183 -17.60 -13.18 -10.56
CA GLY A 183 -18.08 -14.43 -9.92
C GLY A 183 -17.49 -15.75 -10.43
N GLY A 184 -16.61 -15.73 -11.44
CA GLY A 184 -16.06 -16.95 -12.06
C GLY A 184 -14.93 -17.66 -11.30
N GLY A 185 -14.44 -17.10 -10.19
CA GLY A 185 -13.23 -17.55 -9.49
C GLY A 185 -13.39 -18.68 -8.47
N GLY A 186 -14.29 -19.64 -8.68
CA GLY A 186 -14.57 -20.69 -7.70
C GLY A 186 -15.27 -21.92 -8.27
N LYS A 187 -14.62 -22.66 -9.17
CA LYS A 187 -14.91 -24.09 -9.41
C LYS A 187 -13.63 -24.88 -9.25
N GLY A 188 -13.19 -25.02 -7.99
CA GLY A 188 -12.31 -26.11 -7.59
C GLY A 188 -13.17 -27.37 -7.39
N GLU A 189 -12.77 -28.46 -8.04
CA GLU A 189 -13.32 -29.80 -7.83
C GLU A 189 -13.29 -30.16 -6.34
N SER A 190 -14.47 -30.39 -5.75
CA SER A 190 -14.58 -31.23 -4.56
C SER A 190 -15.57 -32.33 -4.89
N GLY A 191 -15.02 -33.45 -5.36
CA GLY A 191 -15.72 -34.72 -5.42
C GLY A 191 -16.25 -35.08 -4.04
N LYS A 192 -17.56 -35.29 -3.99
CA LYS A 192 -18.25 -35.93 -2.87
C LYS A 192 -17.70 -37.35 -2.65
N PRO A 193 -17.67 -37.81 -1.41
CA PRO A 193 -18.39 -39.02 -1.05
C PRO A 193 -19.78 -38.69 -0.52
#